data_AF-A0A6J8D7X4-F1
#
_entry.id   AF-A0A6J8D7X4-F1
#
_cell.length_a   1.000
_cell.length_b   1.000
_cell.length_c   1.000
_cell.angle_alpha   90.00
_cell.angle_beta   90.00
_cell.angle_gamma   90.00
#
_symmetry.space_group_name_H-M   'P 1'
#
loop_
_entity.id
_entity.type
_entity.pdbx_description
1 polymer ?
#
loop_
_entity_poly.entity_id
_entity_poly.type
_entity_poly.pdbx_seq_one_letter_code
_entity_poly.pdbx_strand_id
1 'polypeptide(L)'
;MKQLRKYLQNEYLFAECKFYGEICPCPMCHSKDKVNIGVVYVRWGKKTCPSNSQIVYTGQAEGKSYTNKGVGSDYLCLHSDPENDKTYTYNSVGLYGAGYEINSYSKPSGLPSSLNEKEAPCSVCREKGKVSVLMIPGRQSCHKGWKSEYSGFLMSQHINFNQMDYICMDGEAEPLDDRSDSHKGALFYPIRARCGSLRCPPYKDNTEVLCAVCTK
;
A
#
# COMPACT_ATOMS: atom_id res chain seq x y z
N MET A 1 -18.97 34.56 63.38
CA MET A 1 -18.95 33.11 63.72
C MET A 1 -20.32 32.52 63.48
N LYS A 2 -20.37 31.30 62.90
CA LYS A 2 -21.56 30.56 62.40
C LYS A 2 -22.06 31.11 61.04
N GLN A 3 -22.35 30.31 60.01
CA GLN A 3 -22.70 28.90 59.98
C GLN A 3 -22.47 28.35 58.54
N LEU A 4 -21.66 27.29 58.41
CA LEU A 4 -21.59 26.48 57.18
C LEU A 4 -22.93 25.77 56.98
N ARG A 5 -23.69 26.14 55.95
CA ARG A 5 -24.77 25.30 55.42
C ARG A 5 -24.19 24.40 54.33
N LYS A 6 -24.04 23.12 54.67
CA LYS A 6 -23.88 22.04 53.69
C LYS A 6 -25.19 21.93 52.91
N TYR A 7 -25.15 22.29 51.63
CA TYR A 7 -26.07 21.71 50.64
C TYR A 7 -25.23 20.78 49.77
N LEU A 8 -25.55 19.49 49.86
CA LEU A 8 -25.10 18.46 48.94
C LEU A 8 -25.87 18.65 47.63
N GLN A 9 -25.19 19.11 46.59
CA GLN A 9 -25.40 18.66 45.21
C GLN A 9 -24.31 19.21 44.29
N ASN A 10 -23.53 18.27 43.74
CA ASN A 10 -22.71 18.35 42.53
C ASN A 10 -21.49 19.31 42.54
N GLU A 11 -20.32 18.73 42.81
CA GLU A 11 -19.04 19.26 42.37
C GLU A 11 -18.95 19.21 40.84
N TYR A 12 -19.23 20.32 40.16
CA TYR A 12 -18.70 20.57 38.84
C TYR A 12 -17.76 21.77 38.92
N LEU A 13 -16.44 21.49 38.84
CA LEU A 13 -15.46 22.51 38.50
C LEU A 13 -15.78 22.99 37.09
N PHE A 14 -16.22 24.24 36.96
CA PHE A 14 -16.26 24.92 35.68
C PHE A 14 -14.85 25.40 35.35
N ALA A 15 -14.23 24.84 34.30
CA ALA A 15 -13.04 25.39 33.67
C ALA A 15 -13.49 26.32 32.54
N GLU A 16 -13.16 27.61 32.61
CA GLU A 16 -13.40 28.56 31.52
C GLU A 16 -12.36 28.37 30.41
N CYS A 17 -12.78 27.83 29.25
CA CYS A 17 -12.01 27.93 28.01
C CYS A 17 -12.40 29.23 27.29
N LYS A 18 -11.61 30.29 27.43
CA LYS A 18 -11.77 31.52 26.63
C LYS A 18 -11.14 31.34 25.26
N PHE A 19 -11.94 31.08 24.23
CA PHE A 19 -11.60 31.39 22.84
C PHE A 19 -12.72 32.22 22.22
N TYR A 20 -12.36 33.40 21.73
CA TYR A 20 -13.14 34.35 20.92
C TYR A 20 -14.66 34.35 21.13
N GLY A 21 -15.14 35.03 22.17
CA GLY A 21 -16.38 35.82 22.14
C GLY A 21 -17.73 35.15 21.84
N GLU A 22 -17.80 33.86 21.57
CA GLU A 22 -19.04 33.15 21.26
C GLU A 22 -19.30 32.05 22.31
N ILE A 23 -20.45 32.16 22.97
CA ILE A 23 -20.96 31.14 23.89
C ILE A 23 -21.51 30.01 23.03
N CYS A 24 -20.68 29.02 22.70
CA CYS A 24 -21.20 27.76 22.17
C CYS A 24 -21.87 26.98 23.32
N PRO A 25 -23.12 26.51 23.15
CA PRO A 25 -23.67 25.54 24.09
C PRO A 25 -22.80 24.28 24.01
N CYS A 26 -22.27 23.85 25.16
CA CYS A 26 -21.56 22.59 25.26
C CYS A 26 -22.56 21.45 25.31
N PRO A 27 -22.65 20.63 24.25
CA PRO A 27 -22.85 19.21 24.48
C PRO A 27 -21.73 18.34 23.88
N MET A 28 -20.57 18.90 23.51
CA MET A 28 -19.48 18.13 22.90
C MET A 28 -18.12 18.34 23.56
N CYS A 29 -18.04 18.19 24.88
CA CYS A 29 -16.78 17.95 25.58
C CYS A 29 -16.96 16.73 26.49
N HIS A 30 -16.95 15.54 25.86
CA HIS A 30 -16.68 14.20 26.41
C HIS A 30 -17.31 13.09 25.56
N SER A 31 -17.22 13.20 24.24
CA SER A 31 -17.25 11.98 23.44
C SER A 31 -15.88 11.30 23.62
N LYS A 32 -15.84 10.19 24.38
CA LYS A 32 -14.78 9.19 24.28
C LYS A 32 -14.99 8.33 23.02
N ASP A 33 -15.48 8.90 21.92
CA ASP A 33 -15.42 8.20 20.65
C ASP A 33 -13.94 8.08 20.32
N LYS A 34 -13.41 6.87 20.45
CA LYS A 34 -12.09 6.53 19.93
C LYS A 34 -12.14 6.91 18.45
N VAL A 35 -11.54 8.04 18.10
CA VAL A 35 -11.46 8.48 16.71
C VAL A 35 -10.86 7.30 15.94
N ASN A 36 -11.63 6.76 14.99
CA ASN A 36 -11.26 5.56 14.22
C ASN A 36 -10.27 5.96 13.12
N ILE A 37 -9.14 6.54 13.54
CA ILE A 37 -8.06 6.98 12.67
C ILE A 37 -7.32 5.75 12.17
N GLY A 38 -7.00 5.74 10.89
CA GLY A 38 -6.13 4.74 10.31
C GLY A 38 -5.82 5.08 8.86
N VAL A 39 -4.77 4.46 8.35
CA VAL A 39 -4.39 4.56 6.95
C VAL A 39 -4.55 3.24 6.25
N VAL A 40 -4.74 3.31 4.93
CA VAL A 40 -4.85 2.16 4.05
C VAL A 40 -3.67 2.14 3.10
N TYR A 41 -3.10 0.97 2.86
CA TYR A 41 -2.07 0.74 1.85
C TYR A 41 -2.26 -0.61 1.17
N VAL A 42 -1.74 -0.76 -0.04
CA VAL A 42 -1.70 -2.04 -0.74
C VAL A 42 -0.37 -2.71 -0.44
N ARG A 43 -0.42 -3.99 -0.04
CA ARG A 43 0.75 -4.86 0.04
C ARG A 43 0.77 -5.75 -1.20
N TRP A 44 1.69 -5.47 -2.10
CA TRP A 44 1.85 -6.18 -3.36
C TRP A 44 2.65 -7.47 -3.17
N GLY A 45 2.20 -8.56 -3.78
CA GLY A 45 2.86 -9.85 -3.75
C GLY A 45 2.55 -10.70 -2.51
N LYS A 46 1.59 -10.29 -1.68
CA LYS A 46 1.12 -11.05 -0.52
C LYS A 46 -0.40 -11.04 -0.42
N LYS A 47 -0.96 -12.17 0.00
CA LYS A 47 -2.40 -12.33 0.31
C LYS A 47 -2.75 -11.91 1.74
N THR A 48 -1.75 -11.62 2.56
CA THR A 48 -1.93 -11.33 3.99
C THR A 48 -1.32 -9.98 4.35
N CYS A 49 -1.95 -9.29 5.30
CA CYS A 49 -1.40 -8.08 5.88
C CYS A 49 -0.46 -8.38 7.06
N PRO A 50 0.52 -7.52 7.40
CA PRO A 50 1.37 -7.67 8.58
C PRO A 50 0.54 -7.83 9.87
N SER A 51 1.06 -8.53 10.88
CA SER A 51 0.29 -8.95 12.07
C SER A 51 -0.42 -7.85 12.85
N ASN A 52 -0.01 -6.58 12.69
CA ASN A 52 -0.59 -5.43 13.37
C ASN A 52 -1.64 -4.67 12.53
N SER A 53 -1.81 -5.05 11.27
CA SER A 53 -2.75 -4.44 10.32
C SER A 53 -3.94 -5.34 10.09
N GLN A 54 -5.07 -4.73 9.73
CA GLN A 54 -6.28 -5.44 9.38
C GLN A 54 -6.36 -5.58 7.87
N ILE A 55 -6.68 -6.79 7.39
CA ILE A 55 -7.06 -6.98 5.99
C ILE A 55 -8.40 -6.25 5.77
N VAL A 56 -8.43 -5.34 4.81
CA VAL A 56 -9.66 -4.75 4.28
C VAL A 56 -10.25 -5.69 3.23
N TYR A 57 -9.42 -6.09 2.27
CA TYR A 57 -9.72 -7.15 1.31
C TYR A 57 -8.44 -7.74 0.72
N THR A 58 -8.58 -8.88 0.07
CA THR A 58 -7.55 -9.54 -0.73
C THR A 58 -7.94 -9.57 -2.19
N GLY A 59 -6.95 -9.71 -3.05
CA GLY A 59 -7.16 -9.53 -4.46
C GLY A 59 -6.04 -10.05 -5.35
N GLN A 60 -6.22 -9.78 -6.63
CA GLN A 60 -5.23 -9.98 -7.67
C GLN A 60 -4.66 -8.64 -8.11
N ALA A 61 -3.34 -8.59 -8.29
CA ALA A 61 -2.69 -7.44 -8.89
C ALA A 61 -2.96 -7.43 -10.39
N GLU A 62 -3.34 -6.27 -10.91
CA GLU A 62 -3.90 -6.12 -12.25
C GLU A 62 -3.41 -4.83 -12.89
N GLY A 63 -3.49 -4.74 -14.20
CA GLY A 63 -3.16 -3.53 -14.94
C GLY A 63 -3.48 -3.67 -16.42
N LYS A 64 -3.05 -2.69 -17.21
CA LYS A 64 -3.20 -2.79 -18.66
C LYS A 64 -2.26 -3.83 -19.24
N SER A 65 -2.65 -4.38 -20.38
CA SER A 65 -1.75 -5.18 -21.21
C SER A 65 -0.46 -4.43 -21.51
N TYR A 66 0.68 -5.10 -21.43
CA TYR A 66 2.00 -4.49 -21.66
C TYR A 66 2.14 -3.80 -23.03
N THR A 67 1.37 -4.19 -24.05
CA THR A 67 1.37 -3.55 -25.39
C THR A 67 0.34 -2.42 -25.54
N ASN A 68 -0.61 -2.26 -24.63
CA ASN A 68 -1.64 -1.23 -24.71
C ASN A 68 -1.11 0.15 -24.32
N LYS A 69 -1.17 1.10 -25.27
CA LYS A 69 -0.71 2.48 -25.08
C LYS A 69 -1.71 3.37 -24.33
N GLY A 70 -3.00 3.12 -24.50
CA GLY A 70 -4.08 3.83 -23.80
C GLY A 70 -4.41 3.23 -22.43
N VAL A 71 -5.26 3.92 -21.65
CA VAL A 71 -5.65 3.60 -20.26
C VAL A 71 -4.59 4.00 -19.22
N GLY A 72 -4.92 3.90 -17.93
CA GLY A 72 -4.08 4.27 -16.79
C GLY A 72 -2.69 3.62 -16.79
N SER A 73 -1.81 4.14 -15.94
CA SER A 73 -0.46 3.60 -15.70
C SER A 73 -0.33 2.93 -14.33
N ASP A 74 -1.39 2.92 -13.55
CA ASP A 74 -1.43 2.35 -12.21
C ASP A 74 -1.67 0.84 -12.24
N TYR A 75 -1.12 0.16 -11.23
CA TYR A 75 -1.52 -1.20 -10.90
C TYR A 75 -2.71 -1.14 -9.95
N LEU A 76 -3.69 -2.00 -10.17
CA LEU A 76 -4.88 -2.11 -9.33
C LEU A 76 -4.83 -3.39 -8.51
N CYS A 77 -5.42 -3.34 -7.32
CA CYS A 77 -5.69 -4.53 -6.52
C CYS A 77 -7.18 -4.86 -6.68
N LEU A 78 -7.52 -5.78 -7.61
CA LEU A 78 -8.91 -6.16 -7.82
C LEU A 78 -9.38 -7.11 -6.73
N HIS A 79 -10.57 -6.87 -6.21
CA HIS A 79 -11.19 -7.70 -5.19
C HIS A 79 -11.35 -9.15 -5.66
N SER A 80 -11.07 -10.13 -4.79
CA SER A 80 -11.25 -11.56 -5.11
C SER A 80 -12.71 -11.99 -5.28
N ASP A 81 -13.66 -11.16 -4.86
CA ASP A 81 -15.11 -11.38 -4.96
C ASP A 81 -15.78 -10.16 -5.65
N PRO A 82 -15.86 -10.13 -7.00
CA PRO A 82 -16.43 -9.01 -7.75
C PRO A 82 -17.97 -9.05 -7.77
N GLU A 83 -18.61 -7.88 -7.64
CA GLU A 83 -20.09 -7.77 -7.55
C GLU A 83 -20.83 -7.69 -8.90
N ASN A 84 -20.15 -7.90 -10.03
CA ASN A 84 -20.76 -7.85 -11.36
C ASN A 84 -20.66 -9.19 -12.08
N ASP A 85 -21.80 -9.86 -12.26
CA ASP A 85 -21.95 -11.14 -12.94
C ASP A 85 -22.44 -11.00 -14.39
N LYS A 86 -22.72 -9.77 -14.84
CA LYS A 86 -23.27 -9.51 -16.17
C LYS A 86 -22.18 -9.42 -17.22
N THR A 87 -22.39 -10.14 -18.31
CA THR A 87 -21.53 -10.08 -19.50
C THR A 87 -22.07 -9.04 -20.48
N TYR A 88 -21.17 -8.20 -21.00
CA TYR A 88 -21.48 -7.21 -22.01
C TYR A 88 -20.51 -7.33 -23.18
N THR A 89 -21.01 -7.20 -24.41
CA THR A 89 -20.20 -7.23 -25.62
C THR A 89 -20.25 -5.87 -26.29
N TYR A 90 -19.22 -5.04 -26.04
CA TYR A 90 -18.98 -3.78 -26.73
C TYR A 90 -17.48 -3.48 -26.76
N ASN A 91 -17.06 -2.57 -27.64
CA ASN A 91 -15.66 -2.15 -27.72
C ASN A 91 -15.25 -1.45 -26.41
N SER A 92 -14.41 -2.14 -25.64
CA SER A 92 -13.90 -1.69 -24.35
C SER A 92 -12.40 -1.98 -24.25
N VAL A 93 -11.74 -1.43 -23.23
CA VAL A 93 -10.36 -1.80 -22.91
C VAL A 93 -10.39 -2.83 -21.78
N GLY A 94 -9.62 -3.90 -21.93
CA GLY A 94 -9.46 -4.94 -20.92
C GLY A 94 -8.50 -4.54 -19.81
N LEU A 95 -8.83 -4.99 -18.60
CA LEU A 95 -7.93 -5.07 -17.44
C LEU A 95 -7.42 -6.50 -17.36
N TYR A 96 -6.14 -6.68 -17.06
CA TYR A 96 -5.46 -7.98 -17.12
C TYR A 96 -4.56 -8.22 -15.91
N GLY A 97 -4.45 -9.49 -15.52
CA GLY A 97 -3.58 -9.95 -14.44
C GLY A 97 -2.15 -9.44 -14.57
N ALA A 98 -1.56 -9.12 -13.43
CA ALA A 98 -0.17 -8.67 -13.33
C ALA A 98 0.73 -9.83 -12.90
N GLY A 99 1.55 -10.30 -13.83
CA GLY A 99 2.47 -11.43 -13.63
C GLY A 99 3.87 -11.02 -13.19
N TYR A 100 4.55 -11.90 -12.47
CA TYR A 100 5.97 -11.75 -12.18
C TYR A 100 6.82 -12.11 -13.40
N GLU A 101 7.78 -11.25 -13.76
CA GLU A 101 8.78 -11.54 -14.78
C GLU A 101 10.18 -11.62 -14.18
N ILE A 102 10.45 -12.81 -13.64
CA ILE A 102 11.63 -13.16 -12.83
C ILE A 102 12.31 -14.37 -13.48
N ASN A 103 12.92 -14.12 -14.63
CA ASN A 103 13.67 -15.13 -15.37
C ASN A 103 15.15 -15.15 -14.96
N SER A 104 15.93 -16.10 -15.48
CA SER A 104 17.35 -16.28 -15.13
C SER A 104 18.23 -15.03 -15.36
N TYR A 105 17.80 -14.10 -16.22
CA TYR A 105 18.52 -12.86 -16.52
C TYR A 105 18.01 -11.64 -15.73
N SER A 106 16.80 -11.71 -15.17
CA SER A 106 16.18 -10.64 -14.36
C SER A 106 16.06 -10.98 -12.87
N LYS A 107 16.37 -12.21 -12.45
CA LYS A 107 16.11 -12.72 -11.10
C LYS A 107 16.81 -11.91 -9.99
N PRO A 108 16.04 -11.29 -9.09
CA PRO A 108 16.59 -10.68 -7.89
C PRO A 108 17.14 -11.74 -6.94
N SER A 109 18.22 -11.43 -6.23
CA SER A 109 18.87 -12.40 -5.34
C SER A 109 17.95 -12.93 -4.22
N GLY A 110 16.88 -12.21 -3.88
CA GLY A 110 15.93 -12.59 -2.83
C GLY A 110 14.57 -13.10 -3.29
N LEU A 111 14.23 -13.05 -4.59
CA LEU A 111 12.94 -13.57 -5.08
C LEU A 111 13.09 -14.97 -5.69
N PRO A 112 12.17 -15.91 -5.37
CA PRO A 112 12.24 -17.25 -5.92
C PRO A 112 11.90 -17.25 -7.41
N SER A 113 12.70 -17.97 -8.22
CA SER A 113 12.47 -18.12 -9.66
C SER A 113 11.18 -18.88 -10.00
N SER A 114 10.61 -19.59 -9.02
CA SER A 114 9.31 -20.26 -9.16
C SER A 114 8.13 -19.29 -9.28
N LEU A 115 8.34 -17.99 -9.05
CA LEU A 115 7.34 -16.96 -9.29
C LEU A 115 7.20 -16.58 -10.76
N ASN A 116 8.20 -16.88 -11.60
CA ASN A 116 8.15 -16.48 -13.01
C ASN A 116 6.86 -16.94 -13.69
N GLU A 117 6.22 -16.05 -14.45
CA GLU A 117 4.94 -16.29 -15.14
C GLU A 117 3.74 -16.57 -14.22
N LYS A 118 3.91 -16.51 -12.89
CA LYS A 118 2.80 -16.56 -11.94
C LYS A 118 2.22 -15.17 -11.73
N GLU A 119 0.93 -15.11 -11.43
CA GLU A 119 0.23 -13.86 -11.12
C GLU A 119 0.53 -13.40 -9.69
N ALA A 120 0.63 -12.10 -9.49
CA ALA A 120 0.88 -11.51 -8.19
C ALA A 120 -0.44 -11.29 -7.43
N PRO A 121 -0.57 -11.79 -6.18
CA PRO A 121 -1.68 -11.40 -5.32
C PRO A 121 -1.42 -10.00 -4.76
N CYS A 122 -2.48 -9.43 -4.19
CA CYS A 122 -2.39 -8.22 -3.39
C CYS A 122 -3.32 -8.31 -2.18
N SER A 123 -2.98 -7.58 -1.13
CA SER A 123 -3.86 -7.38 0.02
C SER A 123 -3.91 -5.91 0.38
N VAL A 124 -5.11 -5.39 0.60
CA VAL A 124 -5.32 -4.02 1.06
C VAL A 124 -5.41 -4.02 2.57
N CYS A 125 -4.49 -3.31 3.20
CA CYS A 125 -4.24 -3.36 4.63
C CYS A 125 -4.60 -2.03 5.28
N ARG A 126 -5.25 -2.09 6.44
CA ARG A 126 -5.56 -0.92 7.28
C ARG A 126 -4.79 -0.98 8.59
N GLU A 127 -4.02 0.07 8.85
CA GLU A 127 -3.30 0.27 10.10
C GLU A 127 -4.01 1.30 10.97
N LYS A 128 -4.39 0.89 12.18
CA LYS A 128 -5.13 1.73 13.12
C LYS A 128 -4.20 2.65 13.89
N GLY A 129 -4.66 3.86 14.19
CA GLY A 129 -3.90 4.86 14.93
C GLY A 129 -2.74 5.49 14.14
N LYS A 130 -2.67 5.21 12.83
CA LYS A 130 -1.71 5.78 11.89
C LYS A 130 -2.38 6.84 11.03
N VAL A 131 -1.63 7.88 10.64
CA VAL A 131 -2.14 9.05 9.91
C VAL A 131 -1.50 9.24 8.54
N SER A 132 -0.40 8.55 8.24
CA SER A 132 0.22 8.60 6.91
C SER A 132 0.88 7.29 6.52
N VAL A 133 1.01 7.09 5.19
CA VAL A 133 1.73 5.98 4.54
C VAL A 133 2.81 6.61 3.66
N LEU A 134 3.98 5.96 3.59
CA LEU A 134 5.08 6.35 2.72
C LEU A 134 5.76 5.11 2.14
N MET A 135 5.92 5.07 0.82
CA MET A 135 6.84 4.14 0.15
C MET A 135 8.19 4.84 -0.08
N ILE A 136 9.27 4.23 0.38
CA ILE A 136 10.64 4.76 0.28
C ILE A 136 11.43 3.88 -0.71
N PRO A 137 11.63 4.32 -1.97
CA PRO A 137 12.48 3.60 -2.91
C PRO A 137 13.96 3.75 -2.55
N GLY A 138 14.75 2.70 -2.79
CA GLY A 138 16.18 2.64 -2.49
C GLY A 138 16.55 2.34 -1.04
N ARG A 139 15.58 1.95 -0.19
CA ARG A 139 15.83 1.54 1.21
C ARG A 139 15.02 0.29 1.56
N GLN A 140 15.53 -0.51 2.49
CA GLN A 140 14.77 -1.60 3.12
C GLN A 140 14.23 -1.24 4.52
N SER A 141 14.49 -0.01 4.98
CA SER A 141 14.17 0.41 6.35
C SER A 141 13.47 1.77 6.38
N CYS A 142 12.51 1.91 7.28
CA CYS A 142 11.84 3.18 7.55
C CYS A 142 12.70 4.17 8.35
N HIS A 143 12.38 5.45 8.26
CA HIS A 143 13.02 6.49 9.07
C HIS A 143 12.65 6.39 10.55
N LYS A 144 13.44 7.04 11.42
CA LYS A 144 13.19 7.05 12.87
C LYS A 144 11.76 7.54 13.16
N GLY A 145 11.05 6.77 13.98
CA GLY A 145 9.67 7.05 14.38
C GLY A 145 8.61 6.69 13.35
N TRP A 146 8.98 6.17 12.19
CA TRP A 146 8.06 5.49 11.28
C TRP A 146 8.03 4.00 11.59
N LYS A 147 6.85 3.39 11.48
CA LYS A 147 6.67 1.94 11.62
C LYS A 147 6.87 1.29 10.26
N SER A 148 7.66 0.22 10.21
CA SER A 148 7.79 -0.61 9.01
C SER A 148 6.57 -1.51 8.87
N GLU A 149 5.94 -1.47 7.70
CA GLU A 149 4.85 -2.38 7.34
C GLU A 149 5.41 -3.57 6.58
N TYR A 150 6.17 -3.32 5.52
CA TYR A 150 6.93 -4.34 4.81
C TYR A 150 8.08 -3.72 3.98
N SER A 151 8.97 -4.56 3.48
CA SER A 151 10.06 -4.17 2.60
C SER A 151 10.26 -5.21 1.50
N GLY A 152 10.90 -4.82 0.41
CA GLY A 152 11.19 -5.73 -0.69
C GLY A 152 11.84 -5.04 -1.88
N PHE A 153 11.34 -5.34 -3.07
CA PHE A 153 11.95 -4.95 -4.34
C PHE A 153 11.10 -3.91 -5.06
N LEU A 154 11.76 -2.87 -5.58
CA LEU A 154 11.10 -1.91 -6.45
C LEU A 154 10.87 -2.58 -7.82
N MET A 155 9.63 -2.60 -8.26
CA MET A 155 9.22 -3.23 -9.51
C MET A 155 8.36 -2.30 -10.35
N SER A 156 8.40 -2.50 -11.67
CA SER A 156 7.54 -1.83 -12.64
C SER A 156 7.52 -2.62 -13.96
N GLN A 157 6.98 -2.03 -15.01
CA GLN A 157 6.94 -2.61 -16.34
C GLN A 157 8.33 -2.60 -17.02
N HIS A 158 8.54 -3.50 -17.97
CA HIS A 158 9.75 -3.57 -18.77
C HIS A 158 9.96 -2.30 -19.60
N ILE A 159 11.23 -1.93 -19.80
CA ILE A 159 11.65 -0.73 -20.53
C ILE A 159 11.13 -0.64 -21.97
N ASN A 160 10.86 -1.79 -22.62
CA ASN A 160 10.37 -1.84 -24.00
C ASN A 160 8.83 -1.80 -24.12
N PHE A 161 8.12 -1.70 -22.99
CA PHE A 161 6.66 -1.73 -22.93
C PHE A 161 6.10 -0.41 -22.40
N ASN A 162 4.78 -0.28 -22.38
CA ASN A 162 4.14 0.97 -21.97
C ASN A 162 4.37 1.26 -20.48
N GLN A 163 4.51 2.55 -20.15
CA GLN A 163 4.79 2.96 -18.77
C GLN A 163 3.71 2.46 -17.80
N MET A 164 4.19 1.96 -16.66
CA MET A 164 3.41 1.66 -15.47
C MET A 164 4.10 2.31 -14.26
N ASP A 165 3.38 2.45 -13.17
CA ASP A 165 3.89 3.04 -11.93
C ASP A 165 4.99 2.17 -11.30
N TYR A 166 5.71 2.75 -10.34
CA TYR A 166 6.67 2.04 -9.52
C TYR A 166 6.00 1.55 -8.25
N ILE A 167 6.04 0.24 -7.99
CA ILE A 167 5.49 -0.35 -6.77
C ILE A 167 6.57 -1.01 -5.93
N CYS A 168 6.28 -1.16 -4.64
CA CYS A 168 7.10 -1.94 -3.73
C CYS A 168 6.52 -3.34 -3.62
N MET A 169 7.16 -4.32 -4.27
CA MET A 169 6.82 -5.73 -4.16
C MET A 169 7.39 -6.30 -2.88
N ASP A 170 6.62 -7.07 -2.13
CA ASP A 170 7.08 -7.69 -0.90
C ASP A 170 8.31 -8.60 -1.14
N GLY A 171 9.29 -8.54 -0.24
CA GLY A 171 10.51 -9.35 -0.34
C GLY A 171 10.25 -10.85 -0.20
N GLU A 172 9.13 -11.23 0.42
CA GLU A 172 8.64 -12.61 0.54
C GLU A 172 7.44 -12.85 -0.38
N ALA A 173 7.45 -12.25 -1.58
CA ALA A 173 6.37 -12.38 -2.54
C ALA A 173 5.98 -13.84 -2.80
N GLU A 174 4.68 -14.06 -2.97
CA GLU A 174 4.07 -15.36 -3.23
C GLU A 174 3.19 -15.28 -4.49
N PRO A 175 2.90 -16.42 -5.14
CA PRO A 175 2.01 -16.41 -6.28
C PRO A 175 0.54 -16.39 -5.85
N LEU A 176 -0.32 -15.88 -6.74
CA LEU A 176 -1.76 -15.90 -6.54
C LEU A 176 -2.28 -17.33 -6.44
N ASP A 177 -1.81 -18.22 -7.30
CA ASP A 177 -2.06 -19.66 -7.27
C ASP A 177 -0.92 -20.39 -8.01
N ASP A 178 -1.14 -21.66 -8.36
CA ASP A 178 -0.16 -22.45 -9.13
C ASP A 178 -0.33 -22.32 -10.65
N ARG A 179 -1.25 -21.46 -11.11
CA ARG A 179 -1.41 -21.16 -12.53
C ARG A 179 -0.21 -20.33 -12.99
N SER A 180 0.33 -20.72 -14.14
CA SER A 180 1.24 -19.88 -14.90
C SER A 180 0.47 -19.38 -16.11
N ASP A 181 0.47 -18.06 -16.29
CA ASP A 181 -0.19 -17.43 -17.42
C ASP A 181 0.83 -16.59 -18.18
N SER A 182 1.18 -17.05 -19.39
CA SER A 182 2.09 -16.34 -20.30
C SER A 182 1.38 -15.22 -21.10
N HIS A 183 0.08 -15.00 -20.86
CA HIS A 183 -0.72 -14.11 -21.68
C HIS A 183 -0.63 -12.66 -21.20
N LYS A 184 -0.09 -11.80 -22.08
CA LYS A 184 -0.56 -10.43 -22.47
C LYS A 184 -1.02 -9.43 -21.40
N GLY A 185 -0.85 -9.69 -20.11
CA GLY A 185 -1.32 -8.83 -19.03
C GLY A 185 -0.35 -7.72 -18.65
N ALA A 186 -0.50 -7.21 -17.44
CA ALA A 186 0.50 -6.36 -16.82
C ALA A 186 1.68 -7.21 -16.33
N LEU A 187 2.87 -6.62 -16.18
CA LEU A 187 4.06 -7.36 -15.78
C LEU A 187 4.82 -6.60 -14.69
N PHE A 188 5.47 -7.36 -13.81
CA PHE A 188 6.38 -6.87 -12.77
C PHE A 188 7.81 -7.32 -13.05
N TYR A 189 8.62 -6.37 -13.50
CA TYR A 189 10.05 -6.51 -13.66
C TYR A 189 10.79 -5.84 -12.49
N PRO A 190 11.80 -6.51 -11.93
CA PRO A 190 12.70 -5.89 -10.95
C PRO A 190 13.48 -4.73 -11.56
N ILE A 191 13.60 -3.64 -10.79
CA ILE A 191 14.35 -2.47 -11.21
C ILE A 191 15.78 -2.57 -10.72
N ARG A 192 16.72 -2.20 -11.59
CA ARG A 192 18.14 -2.06 -11.27
C ARG A 192 18.57 -0.61 -11.42
N ALA A 193 19.46 -0.17 -10.53
CA ALA A 193 20.15 1.10 -10.63
C ALA A 193 21.02 1.13 -11.89
N ARG A 194 21.00 2.25 -12.61
CA ARG A 194 21.83 2.51 -13.78
C ARG A 194 22.64 3.77 -13.57
N CYS A 195 23.95 3.63 -13.39
CA CYS A 195 24.84 4.76 -13.17
C CYS A 195 25.00 5.61 -14.43
N GLY A 196 25.30 6.89 -14.23
CA GLY A 196 25.34 7.90 -15.28
C GLY A 196 24.64 9.15 -14.77
N SER A 197 23.39 9.37 -15.20
CA SER A 197 22.53 10.39 -14.61
C SER A 197 22.20 10.10 -13.15
N LEU A 198 22.07 8.82 -12.78
CA LEU A 198 22.04 8.41 -11.37
C LEU A 198 23.46 8.48 -10.80
N ARG A 199 23.63 9.25 -9.73
CA ARG A 199 24.91 9.39 -9.04
C ARG A 199 25.29 8.07 -8.36
N CYS A 200 26.51 7.62 -8.64
CA CYS A 200 27.11 6.45 -8.04
C CYS A 200 28.53 6.85 -7.57
N PRO A 201 28.82 6.83 -6.26
CA PRO A 201 27.99 6.45 -5.10
C PRO A 201 26.82 7.43 -4.78
N PRO A 202 25.82 7.04 -3.94
CA PRO A 202 25.76 5.84 -3.09
C PRO A 202 25.18 4.59 -3.76
N TYR A 203 24.58 4.72 -4.94
CA TYR A 203 24.10 3.56 -5.70
C TYR A 203 25.26 2.83 -6.36
N LYS A 204 25.07 1.55 -6.63
CA LYS A 204 25.98 0.70 -7.41
C LYS A 204 25.30 0.34 -8.71
N ASP A 205 26.06 0.42 -9.81
CA ASP A 205 25.53 0.10 -11.13
C ASP A 205 25.00 -1.33 -11.17
N ASN A 206 23.97 -1.56 -11.99
CA ASN A 206 23.37 -2.88 -12.21
C ASN A 206 22.84 -3.59 -10.95
N THR A 207 22.67 -2.87 -9.83
CA THR A 207 22.20 -3.44 -8.57
C THR A 207 20.70 -3.24 -8.41
N GLU A 208 20.00 -4.25 -7.89
CA GLU A 208 18.56 -4.20 -7.60
C GLU A 208 18.20 -3.01 -6.68
N VAL A 209 17.10 -2.34 -6.98
CA VAL A 209 16.58 -1.24 -6.16
C VAL A 209 15.55 -1.81 -5.20
N LEU A 210 15.81 -1.62 -3.91
CA LEU A 210 14.96 -2.10 -2.83
C LEU A 210 13.93 -1.05 -2.45
N CYS A 211 12.94 -1.40 -1.63
CA CYS A 211 11.92 -0.47 -1.16
C CYS A 211 11.39 -0.86 0.23
N ALA A 212 10.80 0.11 0.92
CA ALA A 212 10.10 -0.09 2.18
C ALA A 212 8.80 0.71 2.21
N VAL A 213 7.73 0.11 2.73
CA VAL A 213 6.46 0.77 3.00
C VAL A 213 6.32 0.99 4.50
N CYS A 214 6.01 2.23 4.86
CA CYS A 214 6.09 2.74 6.23
C CYS A 214 4.82 3.49 6.61
N THR A 215 4.45 3.46 7.89
CA THR A 215 3.34 4.25 8.44
C THR A 215 3.79 5.16 9.59
N LYS A 216 3.08 6.27 9.81
CA LYS A 216 3.32 7.19 10.93
C LYS A 216 2.15 7.25 11.89
#